data_AF-W4VIE9-F1
#
_entry.id   AF-W4VIE9-F1
#
_cell.length_a   1.000
_cell.length_b   1.000
_cell.length_c   1.000
_cell.angle_alpha   90.00
_cell.angle_beta   90.00
_cell.angle_gamma   90.00
#
_symmetry.space_group_name_H-M   'P 1'
#
loop_
_entity.id
_entity.type
_entity.pdbx_description
1 polymer ?
#
loop_
_entity_poly.entity_id
_entity_poly.type
_entity_poly.pdbx_seq_one_letter_code
_entity_poly.pdbx_strand_id
1 'polypeptide(L)' 'MPDHPWFVASQFHPEFRSRPTKPQQLFKAFIKVAVENTNQ' A
#
# COMPACT_ATOMS: atom_id res chain seq x y z
N MET A 1 0.53 15.06 -4.97
CA MET A 1 0.27 15.15 -6.42
C MET A 1 -1.17 14.73 -6.62
N PRO A 2 -2.10 15.67 -6.84
CA PRO A 2 -3.54 15.38 -6.92
C PRO A 2 -3.88 14.33 -7.98
N ASP A 3 -3.05 14.24 -9.03
CA ASP A 3 -3.30 13.38 -10.19
C ASP A 3 -2.64 11.99 -10.10
N HIS A 4 -1.99 11.65 -8.98
CA HIS A 4 -1.37 10.33 -8.84
C HIS A 4 -2.42 9.31 -8.39
N PRO A 5 -2.64 8.21 -9.13
CA PRO A 5 -3.74 7.26 -8.88
C PRO A 5 -3.66 6.59 -7.51
N TRP A 6 -2.46 6.49 -6.94
CA TRP A 6 -2.27 6.00 -5.58
C TRP A 6 -1.00 6.58 -4.95
N PHE A 7 -1.11 7.50 -4.00
CA PHE A 7 0.05 8.11 -3.34
C PHE A 7 -0.17 8.21 -1.84
N VAL A 8 0.74 7.62 -1.06
CA VAL A 8 0.71 7.66 0.41
C VAL A 8 2.12 7.86 0.95
N ALA A 9 2.25 8.71 1.96
CA ALA A 9 3.46 8.89 2.76
C ALA A 9 3.11 8.81 4.25
N SER A 10 4.03 8.28 5.06
CA SER A 10 3.86 8.11 6.51
C SER A 10 5.09 8.60 7.26
N GLN A 11 4.86 9.22 8.40
CA GLN A 11 5.94 9.62 9.32
C GLN A 11 6.26 8.52 10.35
N PHE A 12 5.34 7.59 10.57
CA PHE A 12 5.55 6.41 11.41
C PHE A 12 6.01 5.21 10.57
N HIS A 13 6.49 4.16 11.25
CA HIS A 13 6.99 2.92 10.66
C HIS A 13 5.90 1.82 10.59
N PRO A 14 5.04 1.77 9.54
CA PRO A 14 4.00 0.76 9.38
C PRO A 14 4.55 -0.68 9.27
N GLU A 15 5.80 -0.84 8.87
CA GLU A 15 6.50 -2.12 8.73
C GLU A 15 6.51 -2.91 10.04
N PHE A 16 6.70 -2.24 11.18
CA PHE A 16 6.80 -2.91 12.48
C PHE A 16 5.48 -3.53 12.97
N ARG A 17 4.34 -3.09 12.40
CA ARG A 17 3.01 -3.62 12.71
C ARG A 17 2.51 -4.68 11.73
N SER A 18 3.26 -4.98 10.68
CA SER A 18 2.89 -6.03 9.71
C SER A 18 3.24 -7.43 10.23
N ARG A 19 2.39 -8.42 9.98
CA ARG A 19 2.59 -9.83 10.34
C ARG A 19 2.12 -10.74 9.18
N PRO A 20 2.66 -11.96 9.02
CA PRO A 20 2.27 -12.86 7.93
C PRO A 20 0.77 -13.14 7.83
N THR A 21 0.10 -13.33 8.98
CA THR A 21 -1.36 -13.57 9.05
C THR A 21 -2.19 -12.29 9.14
N LYS A 22 -1.55 -11.13 9.36
CA LYS A 22 -2.19 -9.82 9.50
C LYS A 22 -1.30 -8.76 8.85
N PRO A 23 -1.29 -8.68 7.51
CA PRO A 23 -0.52 -7.66 6.81
C PRO A 23 -1.08 -6.28 7.15
N GLN A 24 -0.17 -5.31 7.27
CA GLN A 24 -0.59 -3.92 7.47
C GLN A 24 -1.34 -3.43 6.21
N GLN A 25 -2.42 -2.68 6.42
CA GLN A 25 -3.40 -2.35 5.38
C GLN A 25 -2.83 -1.50 4.22
N LEU A 26 -1.88 -0.61 4.49
CA LEU A 26 -1.19 0.20 3.50
C LEU A 26 -0.45 -0.67 2.48
N PHE A 27 0.32 -1.66 2.95
CA PHE A 27 1.04 -2.58 2.06
C PHE A 27 0.07 -3.46 1.27
N LYS A 28 -0.98 -3.97 1.93
CA LYS A 28 -2.01 -4.77 1.23
C LYS A 28 -2.71 -3.97 0.12
N ALA A 29 -3.07 -2.72 0.41
CA ALA A 29 -3.72 -1.84 -0.56
C ALA A 29 -2.76 -1.47 -1.70
N PHE A 30 -1.50 -1.18 -1.41
CA PHE A 30 -0.47 -0.90 -2.41
C PHE A 30 -0.33 -2.05 -3.42
N ILE A 31 -0.16 -3.28 -2.94
CA ILE A 31 -0.02 -4.45 -3.81
C ILE A 31 -1.29 -4.68 -4.64
N LYS A 32 -2.48 -4.51 -4.05
CA LYS A 32 -3.74 -4.63 -4.78
C LYS A 32 -3.79 -3.66 -5.96
N VAL A 33 -3.52 -2.38 -5.72
CA VAL A 33 -3.54 -1.36 -6.79
C VAL A 33 -2.43 -1.59 -7.82
N ALA A 34 -1.26 -2.07 -7.39
CA ALA A 34 -0.18 -2.43 -8.31
C ALA A 34 -0.58 -3.57 -9.26
N VAL A 35 -1.28 -4.59 -8.77
CA VAL A 35 -1.82 -5.68 -9.58
C VAL A 35 -2.91 -5.18 -10.52
N GLU A 36 -3.84 -4.35 -10.02
CA GLU A 36 -4.90 -3.75 -10.86
C GLU A 36 -4.30 -2.92 -11.99
N ASN A 37 -3.33 -2.05 -11.70
CA ASN A 37 -2.66 -1.18 -12.68
C ASN A 37 -1.78 -1.95 -13.68
N THR A 38 -1.34 -3.18 -13.34
CA THR A 38 -0.61 -4.05 -14.28
C THR A 38 -1.56 -4.72 -15.28
N ASN A 39 -2.82 -4.92 -14.90
CA ASN A 39 -3.84 -5.59 -15.71
C ASN A 39 -4.73 -4.60 -16.50
N GLN A 40 -4.36 -3.31 -16.52
CA GLN A 40 -4.95 -2.28 -17.39
C GLN A 40 -4.20 -2.22 -18.72
#